data_AF-A0A2Z6QMD4-F1
#
_entry.id   AF-A0A2Z6QMD4-F1
#
_cell.length_a   1.000
_cell.length_b   1.000
_cell.length_c   1.000
_cell.angle_alpha   90.00
_cell.angle_beta   90.00
_cell.angle_gamma   90.00
#
_symmetry.space_group_name_H-M   'P 1'
#
loop_
_entity.id
_entity.type
_entity.pdbx_description
1 polymer ?
#
loop_
_entity_poly.entity_id
_entity_poly.type
_entity_poly.pdbx_seq_one_letter_code
_entity_poly.pdbx_strand_id
1 'polypeptide(L)'
;MSSKQLILSTYRQLLKEVDKQFTNQNNNKLWREEVINTYQKNRDLSNKKEIENLSKYALDLLCFLRSNRKYNELLELYNPIHGYSEEKRIELTANRVGLKLPVVPLAKVLDEEKHEQTIDEKNLYTETDEGGIFYDKAVNHLRTEK
;
A
#
# COMPACT_ATOMS: atom_id res chain seq x y z
N MET A 1 -19.74 23.82 -20.16
CA MET A 1 -20.18 22.50 -19.68
C MET A 1 -21.09 22.70 -18.48
N SER A 2 -22.30 22.15 -18.47
CA SER A 2 -23.19 22.24 -17.31
C SER A 2 -22.58 21.50 -16.11
N SER A 3 -22.74 22.01 -14.88
CA SER A 3 -22.19 21.38 -13.67
C SER A 3 -22.68 19.93 -13.50
N LYS A 4 -23.94 19.66 -13.84
CA LYS A 4 -24.50 18.29 -13.86
C LYS A 4 -23.81 17.39 -14.90
N GLN A 5 -23.48 17.91 -16.07
CA GLN A 5 -22.76 17.15 -17.11
C GLN A 5 -21.34 16.80 -16.66
N LEU A 6 -20.67 17.72 -15.94
CA LEU A 6 -19.36 17.47 -15.37
C LEU A 6 -19.43 16.33 -14.35
N ILE A 7 -20.37 16.37 -13.40
CA ILE A 7 -20.52 15.31 -12.38
C ILE A 7 -20.80 13.94 -13.02
N LEU A 8 -21.64 13.89 -14.06
CA LEU A 8 -21.94 12.64 -14.76
C LEU A 8 -20.76 12.11 -15.59
N SER A 9 -19.93 12.99 -16.13
CA SER A 9 -18.74 12.59 -16.88
C SER A 9 -17.63 12.10 -15.94
N THR A 10 -17.43 12.76 -14.81
CA THR A 10 -16.46 12.33 -13.79
C THR A 10 -16.87 11.00 -13.16
N TYR A 11 -18.15 10.85 -12.80
CA TYR A 11 -18.70 9.57 -12.31
C TYR A 11 -18.41 8.40 -13.26
N ARG A 12 -18.70 8.57 -14.56
CA ARG A 12 -18.46 7.53 -15.57
C ARG A 12 -16.98 7.24 -15.76
N GLN A 13 -16.12 8.26 -15.70
CA GLN A 13 -14.68 8.07 -15.80
C GLN A 13 -14.13 7.33 -14.58
N LEU A 14 -14.62 7.65 -13.38
CA LEU A 14 -14.22 7.00 -12.14
C LEU A 14 -14.60 5.52 -12.16
N LEU A 15 -15.84 5.18 -12.52
CA LEU A 15 -16.26 3.79 -12.68
C LEU A 15 -15.39 3.02 -13.68
N LYS A 16 -15.05 3.63 -14.83
CA LYS A 16 -14.20 2.99 -15.84
C LYS A 16 -12.78 2.73 -15.33
N GLU A 17 -12.18 3.68 -14.61
CA GLU A 17 -10.83 3.50 -14.06
C GLU A 17 -10.82 2.46 -12.94
N VAL A 18 -11.84 2.45 -12.08
CA VAL A 18 -11.99 1.43 -11.02
C VAL A 18 -12.20 0.05 -11.61
N ASP A 19 -13.05 -0.08 -12.63
CA ASP A 19 -13.26 -1.37 -13.32
C ASP A 19 -11.95 -1.88 -13.94
N LYS A 20 -11.19 -0.98 -14.57
CA LYS A 20 -9.92 -1.32 -15.24
C LYS A 20 -8.85 -1.78 -14.25
N GLN A 21 -8.75 -1.14 -13.08
CA GLN A 21 -7.67 -1.41 -12.12
C GLN A 21 -8.02 -2.53 -11.14
N PHE A 22 -9.25 -2.57 -10.62
CA PHE A 22 -9.60 -3.45 -9.51
C PHE A 22 -10.56 -4.57 -9.94
N THR A 23 -11.65 -4.22 -10.62
CA THR A 23 -12.73 -5.18 -10.91
C THR A 23 -12.30 -6.24 -11.92
N ASN A 24 -11.67 -5.84 -13.02
CA ASN A 24 -11.26 -6.76 -14.09
C ASN A 24 -10.08 -7.65 -13.67
N GLN A 25 -9.20 -7.17 -12.80
CA GLN A 25 -8.05 -7.93 -12.31
C GLN A 25 -8.48 -8.99 -11.28
N ASN A 26 -9.33 -8.62 -10.32
CA ASN A 26 -9.67 -9.47 -9.18
C ASN A 26 -11.06 -10.13 -9.27
N ASN A 27 -11.80 -9.88 -10.35
CA ASN A 27 -13.21 -10.27 -10.54
C ASN A 27 -14.13 -9.87 -9.35
N ASN A 28 -13.77 -8.80 -8.63
CA ASN A 28 -14.47 -8.34 -7.45
C ASN A 28 -15.13 -6.98 -7.72
N LYS A 29 -16.46 -6.93 -7.62
CA LYS A 29 -17.26 -5.73 -7.89
C LYS A 29 -17.37 -4.77 -6.70
N LEU A 30 -16.85 -5.12 -5.53
CA LEU A 30 -17.00 -4.34 -4.30
C LEU A 30 -16.62 -2.86 -4.48
N TRP A 31 -15.48 -2.57 -5.12
CA TRP A 31 -15.02 -1.20 -5.34
C TRP A 31 -15.94 -0.40 -6.26
N ARG A 32 -16.51 -1.06 -7.27
CA ARG A 32 -17.51 -0.46 -8.16
C ARG A 32 -18.77 -0.11 -7.39
N GLU A 33 -19.27 -1.05 -6.59
CA GLU A 33 -20.48 -0.84 -5.79
C GLU A 33 -20.30 0.29 -4.77
N GLU A 34 -19.14 0.42 -4.14
CA GLU A 34 -18.85 1.54 -3.24
C GLU A 34 -18.91 2.91 -3.94
N VAL A 35 -18.36 3.02 -5.15
CA VAL A 35 -18.49 4.24 -5.96
C VAL A 35 -19.96 4.53 -6.29
N ILE A 36 -20.73 3.50 -6.65
CA ILE A 36 -22.16 3.66 -6.94
C ILE A 36 -22.90 4.12 -5.68
N ASN A 37 -22.68 3.46 -4.55
CA ASN A 37 -23.32 3.74 -3.27
C ASN A 37 -23.01 5.16 -2.77
N THR A 38 -21.76 5.60 -2.90
CA THR A 38 -21.35 6.96 -2.49
C THR A 38 -22.05 8.04 -3.33
N TYR A 39 -22.16 7.86 -4.65
CA TYR A 39 -22.90 8.80 -5.51
C TYR A 39 -24.40 8.76 -5.27
N GLN A 40 -24.97 7.58 -5.00
CA GLN A 40 -26.39 7.44 -4.66
C GLN A 40 -26.73 8.11 -3.33
N LYS A 41 -25.92 7.91 -2.28
CA LYS A 41 -26.09 8.56 -0.97
C LYS A 41 -26.08 10.09 -1.06
N ASN A 42 -25.28 10.63 -1.97
CA ASN A 42 -25.11 12.08 -2.15
C ASN A 42 -26.01 12.69 -3.24
N ARG A 43 -27.00 11.95 -3.75
CA ARG A 43 -27.86 12.38 -4.87
C ARG A 43 -28.75 13.58 -4.52
N ASP A 44 -29.30 13.58 -3.31
CA ASP A 44 -30.33 14.54 -2.88
C ASP A 44 -29.75 15.71 -2.08
N LEU A 45 -28.43 15.92 -2.14
CA LEU A 45 -27.79 17.06 -1.51
C LEU A 45 -28.24 18.37 -2.15
N SER A 46 -28.74 19.29 -1.33
CA SER A 46 -29.21 20.61 -1.77
C SER A 46 -28.17 21.72 -1.52
N ASN A 47 -27.15 21.47 -0.69
CA ASN A 47 -26.12 22.45 -0.35
C ASN A 47 -25.09 22.59 -1.49
N LYS A 48 -25.06 23.76 -2.13
CA LYS A 48 -24.18 24.05 -3.27
C LYS A 48 -22.69 23.88 -2.94
N LYS A 49 -22.24 24.30 -1.75
CA LYS A 49 -20.82 24.24 -1.36
C LYS A 49 -20.35 22.79 -1.19
N GLU A 50 -21.21 21.92 -0.66
CA GLU A 50 -20.91 20.50 -0.50
C GLU A 50 -20.82 19.79 -1.85
N ILE A 51 -21.72 20.10 -2.79
CA ILE A 51 -21.69 19.56 -4.16
C ILE A 51 -20.37 19.94 -4.85
N GLU A 52 -19.95 21.20 -4.72
CA GLU A 52 -18.68 21.68 -5.27
C GLU A 52 -17.49 20.94 -4.67
N ASN A 53 -17.43 20.80 -3.33
CA ASN A 53 -16.37 20.07 -2.65
C ASN A 53 -16.30 18.59 -3.06
N LEU A 54 -17.44 17.89 -3.11
CA LEU A 54 -17.51 16.50 -3.54
C LEU A 54 -17.11 16.34 -5.01
N SER A 55 -17.51 17.28 -5.87
CA SER A 55 -17.13 17.25 -7.28
C SER A 55 -15.62 17.41 -7.47
N LYS A 56 -14.99 18.29 -6.67
CA LYS A 56 -13.54 18.46 -6.65
C LYS A 56 -12.85 17.20 -6.14
N TYR A 57 -13.30 16.65 -5.03
CA TYR A 57 -12.77 15.40 -4.47
C TYR A 57 -12.82 14.24 -5.47
N ALA A 58 -13.94 14.09 -6.19
CA ALA A 58 -14.06 13.06 -7.23
C ALA A 58 -13.08 13.25 -8.39
N LEU A 59 -12.79 14.50 -8.78
CA LEU A 59 -11.79 14.82 -9.80
C LEU A 59 -10.37 14.51 -9.31
N ASP A 60 -10.06 14.87 -8.06
CA ASP A 60 -8.75 14.60 -7.45
C ASP A 60 -8.51 13.09 -7.34
N LEU A 61 -9.53 12.33 -6.91
CA LEU A 61 -9.48 10.88 -6.84
C LEU A 61 -9.29 10.24 -8.23
N LEU A 62 -10.01 10.74 -9.25
CA LEU A 62 -9.83 10.29 -10.63
C LEU A 62 -8.41 10.54 -11.13
N CYS A 63 -7.84 11.72 -10.82
CA CYS A 63 -6.46 12.07 -11.16
C CYS A 63 -5.46 11.13 -10.48
N PHE A 64 -5.66 10.85 -9.19
CA PHE A 64 -4.84 9.92 -8.41
C PHE A 64 -4.85 8.52 -9.02
N LEU A 65 -6.03 7.96 -9.31
CA LEU A 65 -6.15 6.61 -9.88
C LEU A 65 -5.45 6.50 -11.24
N ARG A 66 -5.60 7.52 -12.10
CA ARG A 66 -4.89 7.55 -13.39
C ARG A 66 -3.39 7.62 -13.23
N SER A 67 -2.92 8.44 -12.30
CA SER A 67 -1.50 8.60 -12.00
C SER A 67 -0.90 7.31 -11.45
N ASN A 68 -1.61 6.63 -10.56
CA ASN A 68 -1.19 5.34 -10.01
C ASN A 68 -1.05 4.27 -11.11
N ARG A 69 -2.07 4.11 -11.96
CA ARG A 69 -1.98 3.20 -13.12
C ARG A 69 -0.80 3.55 -14.02
N LYS A 70 -0.61 4.83 -14.35
CA LYS A 70 0.49 5.25 -15.22
C LYS A 70 1.86 5.03 -14.57
N TYR A 71 1.96 5.24 -13.26
CA TYR A 71 3.15 4.94 -12.49
C TYR A 71 3.50 3.45 -12.58
N ASN A 72 2.54 2.55 -12.37
CA ASN A 72 2.75 1.11 -12.50
C ASN A 72 3.18 0.73 -13.92
N GLU A 73 2.52 1.27 -14.95
CA GLU A 73 2.92 1.06 -16.36
C GLU A 73 4.37 1.50 -16.64
N LEU A 74 4.78 2.67 -16.13
CA LEU A 74 6.14 3.17 -16.31
C LEU A 74 7.16 2.30 -15.58
N LEU A 75 6.81 1.90 -14.37
CA LEU A 75 7.68 1.12 -13.53
C LEU A 75 7.91 -0.28 -14.14
N GLU A 76 6.90 -0.90 -14.75
CA GLU A 76 7.05 -2.16 -15.52
C GLU A 76 7.98 -2.00 -16.74
N LEU A 77 7.90 -0.85 -17.43
CA LEU A 77 8.70 -0.58 -18.63
C LEU A 77 10.17 -0.29 -18.32
N TYR A 78 10.44 0.48 -17.27
CA TYR A 78 11.80 0.95 -16.96
C TYR A 78 12.51 0.13 -15.89
N ASN A 79 11.76 -0.59 -15.05
CA ASN A 79 12.32 -1.47 -14.03
C ASN A 79 11.62 -2.84 -14.01
N PRO A 80 11.89 -3.71 -15.00
CA PRO A 80 11.27 -5.04 -15.05
C PRO A 80 11.71 -5.96 -13.90
N ILE A 81 12.75 -5.58 -13.15
CA ILE A 81 13.25 -6.32 -11.98
C ILE A 81 12.51 -5.87 -10.69
N HIS A 82 11.69 -4.80 -10.75
CA HIS A 82 10.87 -4.44 -9.61
C HIS A 82 9.94 -5.61 -9.25
N GLY A 83 9.84 -5.91 -7.95
CA GLY A 83 9.03 -7.01 -7.43
C GLY A 83 9.73 -8.37 -7.44
N TYR A 84 10.95 -8.50 -7.92
CA TYR A 84 11.73 -9.73 -7.75
C TYR A 84 12.27 -9.84 -6.34
N SER A 85 12.15 -11.04 -5.75
CA SER A 85 12.85 -11.38 -4.53
C SER A 85 14.37 -11.30 -4.76
N GLU A 86 15.11 -11.04 -3.69
CA GLU A 86 16.58 -10.94 -3.74
C GLU A 86 17.20 -12.15 -4.46
N GLU A 87 16.76 -13.36 -4.10
CA GLU A 87 17.17 -14.62 -4.72
C GLU A 87 16.94 -14.62 -6.24
N LYS A 88 15.78 -14.16 -6.70
CA LYS A 88 15.45 -14.14 -8.12
C LYS A 88 16.32 -13.15 -8.90
N ARG A 89 16.70 -12.03 -8.28
CA ARG A 89 17.64 -11.06 -8.88
C ARG A 89 19.03 -11.66 -9.02
N ILE A 90 19.52 -12.34 -7.99
CA ILE A 90 20.82 -13.01 -8.03
C ILE A 90 20.81 -14.10 -9.11
N GLU A 91 19.70 -14.85 -9.24
CA GLU A 91 19.50 -15.85 -10.29
C GLU A 91 19.60 -15.30 -11.71
N LEU A 92 18.88 -14.22 -12.00
CA LEU A 92 18.94 -13.61 -13.33
C LEU A 92 20.32 -13.03 -13.63
N THR A 93 20.99 -12.50 -12.60
CA THR A 93 22.35 -11.96 -12.74
C THR A 93 23.37 -13.07 -13.00
N ALA A 94 23.26 -14.20 -12.28
CA ALA A 94 24.09 -15.38 -12.52
C ALA A 94 23.87 -15.95 -13.93
N ASN A 95 22.61 -16.10 -14.35
CA ASN A 95 22.26 -16.62 -15.68
C ASN A 95 22.81 -15.71 -16.80
N ARG A 96 22.85 -14.40 -16.58
CA ARG A 96 23.41 -13.43 -17.55
C ARG A 96 24.90 -13.66 -17.81
N VAL A 97 25.65 -14.22 -16.86
CA VAL A 97 27.06 -14.61 -17.04
C VAL A 97 27.24 -16.11 -17.32
N GLY A 98 26.15 -16.84 -17.60
CA GLY A 98 26.18 -18.28 -17.86
C GLY A 98 26.39 -19.14 -16.61
N LEU A 99 26.23 -18.57 -15.42
CA LEU A 99 26.31 -19.28 -14.14
C LEU A 99 24.90 -19.64 -13.65
N LYS A 100 24.78 -20.77 -12.95
CA LYS A 100 23.54 -21.18 -12.29
C LYS A 100 23.75 -21.11 -10.78
N LEU A 101 22.78 -20.58 -10.02
CA LEU A 101 22.89 -20.61 -8.57
C LEU A 101 22.91 -22.05 -8.06
N PRO A 102 23.72 -22.33 -7.02
CA PRO A 102 23.62 -23.59 -6.30
C PRO A 102 22.23 -23.71 -5.69
N VAL A 103 21.64 -24.90 -5.77
CA VAL A 103 20.41 -25.22 -5.05
C VAL A 103 20.81 -25.35 -3.59
N VAL A 104 20.67 -24.26 -2.83
CA VAL A 104 20.89 -24.28 -1.39
C VAL A 104 19.72 -25.06 -0.79
N PRO A 105 19.93 -26.20 -0.10
CA PRO A 105 18.88 -26.79 0.71
C PRO A 105 18.64 -25.81 1.86
N LEU A 106 17.62 -24.97 1.75
CA LEU A 106 17.30 -23.89 2.71
C LEU A 106 17.17 -24.39 4.16
N ALA A 107 17.00 -25.70 4.37
CA ALA A 107 16.98 -26.36 5.67
C ALA A 107 18.34 -26.42 6.40
N LYS A 108 19.46 -25.95 5.83
CA LYS A 108 20.75 -25.91 6.55
C LYS A 108 21.25 -24.50 6.85
N VAL A 109 20.96 -23.52 6.00
CA VAL A 109 21.50 -22.16 6.17
C VAL A 109 20.64 -21.33 7.14
N LEU A 110 19.33 -21.57 7.21
CA LEU A 110 18.44 -20.87 8.15
C LEU A 110 18.42 -21.47 9.57
N ASP A 111 18.94 -22.69 9.74
CA ASP A 111 19.10 -23.31 11.05
C ASP A 111 20.42 -22.90 11.73
N GLU A 112 21.43 -22.48 10.96
CA GLU A 112 22.73 -22.01 11.48
C GLU A 112 22.69 -20.53 11.91
N GLU A 113 21.82 -19.69 11.34
CA GLU A 113 21.65 -18.28 11.75
C GLU A 113 20.75 -18.09 12.98
N LYS A 114 20.16 -19.16 13.53
CA LYS A 114 19.40 -19.13 14.80
C LYS A 114 20.25 -19.36 16.05
N HIS A 115 21.56 -19.19 15.96
CA HIS A 115 22.31 -18.79 17.15
C HIS A 115 22.22 -17.28 17.30
N GLU A 116 21.02 -16.80 17.67
CA GLU A 116 20.94 -15.61 18.50
C GLU A 116 21.82 -15.91 19.71
N GLN A 117 23.03 -15.36 19.70
CA GLN A 117 23.71 -15.06 20.94
C GLN A 117 22.74 -14.15 21.67
N THR A 118 21.99 -14.70 22.61
CA THR A 118 21.23 -13.93 23.58
C THR A 118 22.24 -13.09 24.32
N ILE A 119 22.50 -11.88 23.81
CA ILE A 119 23.11 -10.83 24.60
C ILE A 119 22.08 -10.59 25.70
N ASP A 120 22.40 -10.97 26.92
CA ASP A 120 21.57 -10.68 28.09
C ASP A 120 21.36 -9.15 28.16
N GLU A 121 20.22 -8.69 27.67
CA GLU A 121 19.85 -7.26 27.57
C GLU A 121 19.88 -6.54 28.93
N LYS A 122 19.96 -7.29 30.04
CA LYS A 122 20.06 -6.76 31.40
C LYS A 122 21.38 -6.05 31.72
N ASN A 123 22.44 -6.23 30.93
CA ASN A 123 23.75 -5.65 31.23
C ASN A 123 24.16 -4.49 30.31
N LEU A 124 23.28 -3.95 29.47
CA LEU A 124 23.65 -2.88 28.53
C LEU A 124 23.27 -1.45 28.99
N TYR A 125 22.45 -1.30 30.04
CA TYR A 125 22.07 0.02 30.57
C TYR A 125 22.28 0.13 32.08
N THR A 126 23.53 0.14 32.50
CA THR A 126 23.92 0.75 33.77
C THR A 126 25.14 1.61 33.53
N GLU A 127 24.92 2.83 33.07
CA GLU A 127 25.63 4.01 33.56
C GLU A 127 24.97 5.25 32.98
N THR A 128 24.50 6.06 33.92
CA THR A 128 23.99 7.40 33.77
C THR A 128 25.02 8.29 33.08
N ASP A 129 24.60 9.03 32.06
CA ASP A 129 25.00 10.43 31.93
C ASP A 129 23.85 11.23 31.30
N GLU A 130 23.72 12.43 31.82
CA GLU A 130 22.53 13.26 31.88
C GLU A 130 22.05 13.75 30.50
N GLY A 131 20.74 13.66 30.25
CA GLY A 131 20.15 14.21 29.02
C GLY A 131 18.68 13.87 28.88
N GLY A 132 17.85 14.40 29.78
CA GLY A 132 16.40 14.26 29.65
C GLY A 132 15.87 14.95 28.39
N ILE A 133 14.78 14.39 27.84
CA ILE A 133 13.59 15.06 27.31
C ILE A 133 12.49 13.97 27.24
N PHE A 134 11.52 14.05 28.15
CA PHE A 134 10.05 14.02 27.91
C PHE A 134 9.51 13.22 26.70
N TYR A 135 8.45 12.40 26.68
CA TYR A 135 7.29 11.97 27.47
C TYR A 135 7.00 10.52 26.96
N ASP A 136 6.06 9.67 27.39
CA ASP A 136 4.79 9.82 28.05
C ASP A 136 4.39 8.44 28.60
N LYS A 137 3.84 8.41 29.80
CA LYS A 137 3.51 7.18 30.53
C LYS A 137 2.15 6.69 30.08
N ALA A 138 2.08 5.99 28.95
CA ALA A 138 0.87 5.26 28.55
C ALA A 138 0.77 3.96 29.35
N VAL A 139 0.25 4.07 30.58
CA VAL A 139 -0.31 2.96 31.34
C VAL A 139 -1.54 2.47 30.58
N ASN A 140 -1.51 1.23 30.09
CA ASN A 140 -2.74 0.54 29.71
C ASN A 140 -2.67 -0.95 30.02
N HIS A 141 -3.57 -1.31 30.95
CA HIS A 141 -4.28 -2.58 31.04
C HIS A 141 -3.57 -3.79 31.68
N LEU A 142 -3.65 -3.84 33.02
CA LEU A 142 -3.90 -5.11 33.72
C LEU A 142 -5.41 -5.36 33.73
N ARG A 143 -5.86 -6.24 32.86
CA ARG A 143 -7.11 -6.98 32.99
C ARG A 143 -6.80 -8.44 32.63
N THR A 144 -7.36 -9.35 33.44
CA THR A 144 -7.18 -10.83 33.53
C THR A 144 -6.03 -11.21 34.48
N GLU A 145 -6.17 -12.09 35.48
CA GLU A 145 -7.22 -13.05 35.88
C GLU A 145 -6.97 -13.55 37.33
N LYS A 146 -8.06 -14.01 37.97
CA LYS A 146 -8.24 -14.68 39.27
C LYS A 146 -8.70 -13.83 40.45
#